data_AF-A0A2D7IFM0-F1
#
_entry.id   AF-A0A2D7IFM0-F1
#
_cell.length_a   1.000
_cell.length_b   1.000
_cell.length_c   1.000
_cell.angle_alpha   90.00
_cell.angle_beta   90.00
_cell.angle_gamma   90.00
#
_symmetry.space_group_name_H-M   'P 1'
#
loop_
_entity.id
_entity.type
_entity.pdbx_description
1 polymer ?
#
loop_
_entity_poly.entity_id
_entity_poly.type
_entity_poly.pdbx_seq_one_letter_code
_entity_poly.pdbx_strand_id
1 'polypeptide(L)'
;MNALIIGDEHCVGLEYVLDDIFQKEDITWYNKSAPGMGNEYISSMLFEWDNTIKTKLDYVFLQFTGLTRVDMQLRKDQKLKDYPYQVETSDKNWCGCGRFKNGEWQEHYRSQKLWHHFFQLNDQTKLYNDSFKHIFTAISFCKSKNIPFNWTSYYDYLSPPDAFTTREGHALNIPDYIDMSRHLGLYPLNYAYETGQLSAESTVLDKEVAKKFYNICKDKFQLENK
;
A
#
# COMPACT_ATOMS: atom_id res chain seq x y z
N MET A 1 -14.89 -11.48 13.14
CA MET A 1 -13.49 -11.45 12.65
C MET A 1 -13.12 -10.00 12.35
N ASN A 2 -12.09 -9.47 13.01
CA ASN A 2 -11.59 -8.11 12.78
C ASN A 2 -10.49 -8.15 11.71
N ALA A 3 -10.77 -7.55 10.55
CA ALA A 3 -9.87 -7.55 9.40
C ALA A 3 -9.38 -6.14 9.07
N LEU A 4 -8.08 -5.97 8.87
CA LEU A 4 -7.46 -4.68 8.56
C LEU A 4 -6.97 -4.65 7.11
N ILE A 5 -7.33 -3.59 6.38
CA ILE A 5 -6.86 -3.30 5.03
C ILE A 5 -5.94 -2.09 5.11
N ILE A 6 -4.73 -2.20 4.57
CA ILE A 6 -3.78 -1.08 4.46
C ILE A 6 -3.19 -1.06 3.05
N GLY A 7 -3.21 0.10 2.44
CA GLY A 7 -2.65 0.39 1.13
C GLY A 7 -2.69 1.87 0.85
N ASP A 8 -2.73 2.24 -0.41
CA ASP A 8 -2.78 3.61 -0.89
C ASP A 8 -4.16 4.01 -1.41
N GLU A 9 -4.22 5.02 -2.30
CA GLU A 9 -5.44 5.45 -2.98
C GLU A 9 -6.22 4.29 -3.62
N HIS A 10 -5.54 3.25 -4.12
CA HIS A 10 -6.17 2.15 -4.84
C HIS A 10 -6.87 1.14 -3.92
N CYS A 11 -6.62 1.23 -2.61
CA CYS A 11 -7.34 0.43 -1.61
C CYS A 11 -8.44 1.21 -0.91
N VAL A 12 -8.63 2.51 -1.17
CA VAL A 12 -9.71 3.28 -0.55
C VAL A 12 -11.08 2.73 -1.00
N GLY A 13 -11.89 2.27 -0.04
CA GLY A 13 -13.19 1.64 -0.32
C GLY A 13 -13.10 0.17 -0.74
N LEU A 14 -11.92 -0.47 -0.64
CA LEU A 14 -11.73 -1.88 -0.96
C LEU A 14 -12.56 -2.81 -0.04
N GLU A 15 -12.85 -2.39 1.18
CA GLU A 15 -13.72 -3.11 2.12
C GLU A 15 -15.07 -3.45 1.51
N TYR A 16 -15.67 -2.54 0.73
CA TYR A 16 -16.96 -2.77 0.08
C TYR A 16 -16.87 -3.82 -1.03
N VAL A 17 -15.73 -3.88 -1.72
CA VAL A 17 -15.48 -4.88 -2.77
C VAL A 17 -15.27 -6.26 -2.13
N LEU A 18 -14.49 -6.33 -1.04
CA LEU A 18 -14.25 -7.58 -0.34
C LEU A 18 -15.52 -8.09 0.36
N ASP A 19 -16.34 -7.21 0.94
CA ASP A 19 -17.64 -7.57 1.52
C ASP A 19 -18.56 -8.22 0.49
N ASP A 20 -18.63 -7.67 -0.72
CA ASP A 20 -19.44 -8.20 -1.80
C ASP A 20 -18.94 -9.57 -2.32
N ILE A 21 -17.62 -9.80 -2.28
CA ILE A 21 -17.01 -11.07 -2.70
C ILE A 21 -17.20 -12.16 -1.64
N PHE A 22 -16.93 -11.85 -0.38
CA PHE A 22 -16.91 -12.86 0.68
C PHE A 22 -18.28 -13.06 1.33
N GLN A 23 -19.14 -12.03 1.36
CA GLN A 23 -20.50 -12.08 1.89
C GLN A 23 -20.59 -12.71 3.30
N LYS A 24 -19.57 -12.49 4.12
CA LYS A 24 -19.49 -13.02 5.48
C LYS A 24 -19.96 -11.96 6.46
N GLU A 25 -21.14 -12.17 7.05
CA GLU A 25 -21.76 -11.23 8.02
C GLU A 25 -20.88 -10.96 9.26
N ASP A 26 -19.95 -11.87 9.56
CA ASP A 26 -19.09 -11.78 10.75
C ASP A 26 -17.75 -11.04 10.54
N ILE A 27 -17.50 -10.45 9.36
CA ILE A 27 -16.27 -9.68 9.14
C ILE A 27 -16.51 -8.20 9.42
N THR A 28 -15.69 -7.62 10.29
CA THR A 28 -15.58 -6.16 10.43
C THR A 28 -14.29 -5.71 9.75
N TRP A 29 -14.44 -5.00 8.63
CA TRP A 29 -13.31 -4.41 7.93
C TRP A 29 -12.96 -3.05 8.50
N TYR A 30 -11.67 -2.86 8.76
CA TYR A 30 -11.07 -1.58 9.07
C TYR A 30 -10.17 -1.20 7.92
N ASN A 31 -10.57 -0.22 7.11
CA ASN A 31 -9.72 0.29 6.05
C ASN A 31 -8.90 1.49 6.55
N LYS A 32 -7.58 1.36 6.51
CA LYS A 32 -6.60 2.40 6.83
C LYS A 32 -5.73 2.76 5.63
N SER A 33 -6.23 2.53 4.43
CA SER A 33 -5.56 2.93 3.20
C SER A 33 -5.72 4.42 2.98
N ALA A 34 -4.71 5.06 2.40
CA ALA A 34 -4.77 6.49 2.18
C ALA A 34 -4.02 6.97 0.93
N PRO A 35 -4.55 7.99 0.21
CA PRO A 35 -3.92 8.48 -1.01
C PRO A 35 -2.51 9.02 -0.83
N GLY A 36 -1.64 8.71 -1.79
CA GLY A 36 -0.28 9.22 -1.86
C GLY A 36 0.70 8.61 -0.87
N MET A 37 0.27 7.61 -0.10
CA MET A 37 1.10 6.92 0.88
C MET A 37 1.96 5.83 0.25
N GLY A 38 3.15 5.65 0.83
CA GLY A 38 4.14 4.67 0.46
C GLY A 38 4.16 3.44 1.38
N ASN A 39 5.19 2.62 1.19
CA ASN A 39 5.36 1.38 1.94
C ASN A 39 5.74 1.63 3.42
N GLU A 40 6.34 2.78 3.73
CA GLU A 40 6.67 3.16 5.11
C GLU A 40 5.40 3.39 5.93
N TYR A 41 4.44 4.14 5.39
CA TYR A 41 3.11 4.29 5.98
C TYR A 41 2.44 2.93 6.17
N ILE A 42 2.38 2.11 5.12
CA ILE A 42 1.66 0.82 5.14
C ILE A 42 2.20 -0.09 6.26
N SER A 43 3.52 -0.20 6.35
CA SER A 43 4.15 -1.01 7.39
C SER A 43 3.96 -0.41 8.79
N SER A 44 4.08 0.91 8.94
CA SER A 44 3.96 1.60 10.24
C SER A 44 2.55 1.57 10.81
N MET A 45 1.52 1.59 9.95
CA MET A 45 0.12 1.50 10.37
C MET A 45 -0.21 0.22 11.13
N LEU A 46 0.50 -0.89 10.87
CA LEU A 46 0.37 -2.12 11.65
C LEU A 46 0.82 -1.93 13.10
N PHE A 47 1.94 -1.24 13.31
CA PHE A 47 2.46 -0.94 14.64
C PHE A 47 1.59 0.08 15.37
N GLU A 48 1.11 1.11 14.66
CA GLU A 48 0.18 2.08 15.24
C GLU A 48 -1.13 1.39 15.69
N TRP A 49 -1.64 0.45 14.89
CA TRP A 49 -2.83 -0.32 15.25
C TRP A 49 -2.62 -1.14 16.53
N ASP A 50 -1.56 -1.94 16.58
CA ASP A 50 -1.21 -2.80 17.73
C ASP A 50 -1.00 -1.98 19.01
N ASN A 51 -0.38 -0.81 18.90
CA ASN A 51 -0.07 0.04 20.05
C ASN A 51 -1.27 0.87 20.55
N THR A 52 -2.13 1.34 19.65
CA THR A 52 -3.12 2.38 19.99
C THR A 52 -4.57 1.90 19.97
N ILE A 53 -4.93 1.04 19.02
CA ILE A 53 -6.34 0.67 18.76
C ILE A 53 -6.76 -0.54 19.61
N LYS A 54 -5.79 -1.32 20.14
CA LYS A 54 -5.98 -2.45 21.10
C LYS A 54 -7.03 -3.50 20.71
N THR A 55 -7.56 -3.43 19.50
CA THR A 55 -8.48 -4.42 18.93
C THR A 55 -7.63 -5.50 18.31
N LYS A 56 -7.80 -6.73 18.79
CA LYS A 56 -7.11 -7.89 18.23
C LYS A 56 -7.51 -8.06 16.77
N LEU A 57 -6.52 -8.10 15.89
CA LEU A 57 -6.68 -8.40 14.47
C LEU A 57 -6.71 -9.91 14.28
N ASP A 58 -7.68 -10.37 13.50
CA ASP A 58 -7.79 -11.77 13.06
C ASP A 58 -7.25 -11.96 11.65
N TYR A 59 -7.18 -10.88 10.86
CA TYR A 59 -6.67 -10.90 9.49
C TYR A 59 -6.12 -9.55 9.05
N VAL A 60 -5.12 -9.55 8.17
CA VAL A 60 -4.56 -8.36 7.53
C VAL A 60 -4.45 -8.54 6.02
N PHE A 61 -4.90 -7.55 5.25
CA PHE A 61 -4.59 -7.41 3.84
C PHE A 61 -3.70 -6.19 3.59
N LEU A 62 -2.58 -6.40 2.90
CA LEU A 62 -1.62 -5.35 2.55
C LEU A 62 -1.53 -5.21 1.03
N GLN A 63 -1.69 -3.98 0.53
CA GLN A 63 -1.34 -3.65 -0.86
C GLN A 63 -0.23 -2.62 -0.87
N PHE A 64 0.98 -3.05 -1.20
CA PHE A 64 2.15 -2.18 -1.32
C PHE A 64 2.13 -1.35 -2.60
N THR A 65 2.82 -0.21 -2.57
CA THR A 65 2.87 0.79 -3.64
C THR A 65 4.21 0.80 -4.35
N GLY A 66 4.45 1.79 -5.21
CA GLY A 66 5.73 1.95 -5.90
C GLY A 66 6.95 2.00 -4.97
N LEU A 67 8.09 1.52 -5.47
CA LEU A 67 9.34 1.41 -4.73
C LEU A 67 10.07 2.74 -4.49
N THR A 68 9.57 3.84 -5.05
CA THR A 68 10.19 5.17 -4.96
C THR A 68 9.47 6.14 -4.03
N ARG A 69 8.37 5.72 -3.39
CA ARG A 69 7.58 6.57 -2.50
C ARG A 69 8.33 6.75 -1.17
N VAL A 70 8.30 7.97 -0.64
CA VAL A 70 8.86 8.32 0.67
C VAL A 70 7.77 8.97 1.50
N ASP A 71 7.50 8.40 2.65
CA ASP A 71 6.55 8.94 3.61
C ASP A 71 7.30 9.75 4.67
N MET A 72 6.62 10.69 5.27
CA MET A 72 7.16 11.42 6.42
C MET A 72 6.17 11.37 7.56
N GLN A 73 6.65 10.85 8.69
CA GLN A 73 5.89 10.83 9.92
C GLN A 73 6.11 12.13 10.70
N LEU A 74 5.04 12.87 10.95
CA LEU A 74 5.03 14.00 11.87
C LEU A 74 4.33 13.61 13.17
N ARG A 75 4.62 14.38 14.23
CA ARG A 75 3.80 14.31 15.44
C ARG A 75 2.36 14.73 15.11
N LYS A 76 1.38 14.18 15.81
CA LYS A 76 -0.05 14.45 15.56
C LYS A 76 -0.40 15.94 15.56
N ASP A 77 0.24 16.73 16.43
CA ASP A 77 0.03 18.17 16.57
C ASP A 77 0.69 19.00 15.45
N GLN A 78 1.52 18.38 14.62
CA GLN A 78 2.25 19.03 13.53
C GLN A 78 1.53 18.78 12.21
N LYS A 79 1.29 19.87 11.45
CA LYS A 79 0.74 19.81 10.09
C LYS A 79 1.57 20.65 9.14
N LEU A 80 1.76 20.15 7.93
CA LEU A 80 2.25 20.96 6.83
C LEU A 80 1.10 21.80 6.31
N LYS A 81 1.09 23.08 6.69
CA LYS A 81 0.07 24.03 6.20
C LYS A 81 -0.01 23.97 4.67
N ASP A 82 -1.22 23.87 4.15
CA ASP A 82 -1.56 23.89 2.72
C ASP A 82 -1.04 22.67 1.92
N TYR A 83 -0.62 21.59 2.58
CA TYR A 83 -0.25 20.33 1.91
C TYR A 83 -1.41 19.32 1.93
N PRO A 84 -1.96 18.90 0.78
CA PRO A 84 -3.19 18.12 0.76
C PRO A 84 -3.01 16.61 1.03
N TYR A 85 -1.79 16.08 0.88
CA TYR A 85 -1.51 14.64 1.04
C TYR A 85 -1.07 14.31 2.47
N GLN A 86 -1.94 14.65 3.43
CA GLN A 86 -1.73 14.39 4.86
C GLN A 86 -2.83 13.52 5.44
N VAL A 87 -2.46 12.59 6.31
CA VAL A 87 -3.38 11.65 6.97
C VAL A 87 -3.12 11.67 8.46
N GLU A 88 -4.09 12.17 9.21
CA GLU A 88 -4.04 12.13 10.67
C GLU A 88 -4.53 10.76 11.16
N THR A 89 -3.71 10.12 11.99
CA THR A 89 -4.05 8.88 12.69
C THR A 89 -4.30 9.17 14.17
N SER A 90 -4.52 8.12 14.96
CA SER A 90 -4.66 8.25 16.41
C SER A 90 -3.42 8.87 17.07
N ASP A 91 -2.22 8.63 16.53
CA ASP A 91 -0.93 8.98 17.14
C ASP A 91 -0.07 9.95 16.30
N LYS A 92 -0.29 10.02 14.98
CA LYS A 92 0.63 10.68 14.05
C LYS A 92 -0.11 11.50 13.00
N ASN A 93 0.66 12.34 12.31
CA ASN A 93 0.22 12.93 11.05
C ASN A 93 1.20 12.50 9.96
N TRP A 94 0.72 11.70 9.03
CA TRP A 94 1.52 11.17 7.93
C TRP A 94 1.46 12.11 6.73
N CYS A 95 2.61 12.38 6.12
CA CYS A 95 2.70 13.15 4.89
C CYS A 95 3.26 12.24 3.79
N GLY A 96 2.42 11.87 2.83
CA GLY A 96 2.85 11.09 1.67
C GLY A 96 3.42 12.02 0.60
N CYS A 97 4.47 11.60 -0.11
CA CYS A 97 5.03 12.39 -1.21
C CYS A 97 4.35 12.14 -2.55
N GLY A 98 3.55 11.07 -2.66
CA GLY A 98 3.19 10.48 -3.94
C GLY A 98 4.41 9.81 -4.56
N ARG A 99 5.23 10.52 -5.35
CA ARG A 99 6.29 9.90 -6.19
C ARG A 99 7.61 10.67 -6.23
N PHE A 100 8.70 9.96 -6.54
CA PHE A 100 10.05 10.55 -6.64
C PHE A 100 10.17 11.66 -7.70
N LYS A 101 9.70 11.42 -8.92
CA LYS A 101 9.69 12.41 -10.01
C LYS A 101 8.27 12.85 -10.34
N ASN A 102 8.10 14.15 -10.61
CA ASN A 102 6.80 14.78 -10.89
C ASN A 102 5.76 14.52 -9.78
N GLY A 103 6.23 14.29 -8.55
CA GLY A 103 5.36 14.08 -7.41
C GLY A 103 4.71 15.36 -6.96
N GLU A 104 3.59 15.21 -6.28
CA GLU A 104 2.74 16.28 -5.80
C GLU A 104 3.48 17.18 -4.80
N TRP A 105 4.53 16.65 -4.16
CA TRP A 105 5.48 17.42 -3.33
C TRP A 105 6.22 18.52 -4.11
N GLN A 106 6.28 18.44 -5.45
CA GLN A 106 6.91 19.47 -6.29
C GLN A 106 6.01 20.69 -6.50
N GLU A 107 4.74 20.64 -6.13
CA GLU A 107 3.81 21.76 -6.35
C GLU A 107 3.86 22.81 -5.24
N HIS A 108 4.41 22.46 -4.06
CA HIS A 108 4.48 23.37 -2.91
C HIS A 108 5.93 23.63 -2.45
N TYR A 109 6.30 24.91 -2.28
CA TYR A 109 7.68 25.30 -1.93
C TYR A 109 8.19 24.68 -0.62
N ARG A 110 7.32 24.42 0.36
CA ARG A 110 7.70 23.80 1.65
C ARG A 110 7.97 22.32 1.51
N SER A 111 7.12 21.60 0.77
CA SER A 111 7.35 20.19 0.47
C SER A 111 8.55 20.01 -0.45
N GLN A 112 8.80 20.93 -1.39
CA GLN A 112 10.06 20.92 -2.14
C GLN A 112 11.28 20.96 -1.22
N LYS A 113 11.36 21.90 -0.26
CA LYS A 113 12.50 21.97 0.66
C LYS A 113 12.70 20.72 1.50
N LEU A 114 11.60 20.13 1.98
CA LEU A 114 11.63 18.94 2.84
C LEU A 114 12.00 17.68 2.04
N TRP A 115 11.31 17.39 0.93
CA TRP A 115 11.48 16.16 0.15
C TRP A 115 12.70 16.20 -0.75
N HIS A 116 13.15 17.37 -1.18
CA HIS A 116 14.39 17.50 -1.94
C HIS A 116 15.59 16.95 -1.14
N HIS A 117 15.60 17.05 0.19
CA HIS A 117 16.65 16.41 1.00
C HIS A 117 16.63 14.87 0.91
N PHE A 118 15.44 14.26 0.98
CA PHE A 118 15.27 12.81 0.86
C PHE A 118 15.62 12.30 -0.54
N PHE A 119 15.31 13.09 -1.57
CA PHE A 119 15.48 12.76 -2.98
C PHE A 119 16.79 13.23 -3.61
N GLN A 120 17.59 14.06 -2.92
CA GLN A 120 18.95 14.43 -3.31
C GLN A 120 19.90 13.22 -3.38
N LEU A 121 19.49 12.10 -2.79
CA LEU A 121 20.04 10.79 -3.07
C LEU A 121 19.55 10.36 -4.45
N ASN A 122 20.26 10.74 -5.52
CA ASN A 122 19.99 10.29 -6.90
C ASN A 122 20.10 8.76 -7.10
N ASP A 123 20.20 7.98 -6.02
CA ASP A 123 20.29 6.54 -6.03
C ASP A 123 18.91 5.91 -5.79
N GLN A 124 18.21 5.62 -6.88
CA GLN A 124 16.94 4.89 -6.83
C GLN A 124 17.08 3.50 -6.19
N THR A 125 18.26 2.89 -6.26
CA THR A 125 18.54 1.59 -5.64
C THR A 125 18.32 1.67 -4.12
N LYS A 126 18.71 2.78 -3.49
CA LYS A 126 18.49 2.99 -2.06
C LYS A 126 17.00 3.10 -1.75
N LEU A 127 16.24 3.87 -2.53
CA LEU A 127 14.78 3.97 -2.36
C LEU A 127 14.09 2.61 -2.50
N TYR A 128 14.52 1.80 -3.47
CA TYR A 128 13.97 0.46 -3.67
C TYR A 128 14.26 -0.45 -2.47
N ASN A 129 15.52 -0.44 -2.01
CA ASN A 129 15.91 -1.22 -0.84
C ASN A 129 15.16 -0.78 0.41
N ASP A 130 14.96 0.52 0.61
CA ASP A 130 14.20 1.04 1.75
C ASP A 130 12.72 0.63 1.64
N SER A 131 12.10 0.71 0.45
CA SER A 131 10.76 0.17 0.21
C SER A 131 10.65 -1.33 0.51
N PHE A 132 11.59 -2.16 0.04
CA PHE A 132 11.59 -3.59 0.33
C PHE A 132 11.76 -3.89 1.83
N LYS A 133 12.51 -3.07 2.57
CA LYS A 133 12.59 -3.22 4.04
C LYS A 133 11.21 -3.03 4.70
N HIS A 134 10.39 -2.12 4.21
CA HIS A 134 9.03 -1.92 4.75
C HIS A 134 8.10 -3.09 4.43
N ILE A 135 8.18 -3.64 3.21
CA ILE A 135 7.46 -4.86 2.82
C ILE A 135 7.86 -6.01 3.75
N PHE A 136 9.18 -6.25 3.90
CA PHE A 136 9.71 -7.26 4.82
C PHE A 136 9.20 -7.07 6.26
N THR A 137 9.23 -5.83 6.75
CA THR A 137 8.86 -5.49 8.11
C THR A 137 7.39 -5.81 8.38
N ALA A 138 6.49 -5.42 7.48
CA ALA A 138 5.06 -5.68 7.63
C ALA A 138 4.73 -7.19 7.59
N ILE A 139 5.33 -7.93 6.65
CA ILE A 139 5.19 -9.39 6.56
C ILE A 139 5.72 -10.06 7.84
N SER A 140 6.89 -9.65 8.30
CA SER A 140 7.51 -10.19 9.51
C SER A 140 6.69 -9.87 10.76
N PHE A 141 6.08 -8.68 10.82
CA PHE A 141 5.18 -8.30 11.90
C PHE A 141 4.00 -9.27 11.99
N CYS A 142 3.26 -9.48 10.89
CA CYS A 142 2.11 -10.39 10.86
C CYS A 142 2.51 -11.82 11.29
N LYS A 143 3.63 -12.34 10.78
CA LYS A 143 4.17 -13.64 11.19
C LYS A 143 4.49 -13.71 12.68
N SER A 144 5.21 -12.72 13.20
CA SER A 144 5.64 -12.70 14.61
C SER A 144 4.46 -12.69 15.59
N LYS A 145 3.34 -12.08 15.18
CA LYS A 145 2.10 -12.00 15.93
C LYS A 145 1.14 -13.15 15.63
N ASN A 146 1.50 -14.07 14.74
CA ASN A 146 0.63 -15.13 14.21
C ASN A 146 -0.71 -14.61 13.68
N ILE A 147 -0.70 -13.46 13.01
CA ILE A 147 -1.89 -12.89 12.36
C ILE A 147 -1.94 -13.43 10.92
N PRO A 148 -3.00 -14.15 10.51
CA PRO A 148 -3.24 -14.51 9.12
C PRO A 148 -3.21 -13.27 8.22
N PHE A 149 -2.56 -13.38 7.06
CA PHE A 149 -2.44 -12.25 6.14
C PHE A 149 -2.30 -12.69 4.69
N ASN A 150 -2.68 -11.79 3.80
CA ASN A 150 -2.28 -11.82 2.41
C ASN A 150 -1.73 -10.46 2.00
N TRP A 151 -0.89 -10.45 0.97
CA TRP A 151 -0.36 -9.22 0.43
C TRP A 151 -0.23 -9.24 -1.08
N THR A 152 -0.21 -8.06 -1.68
CA THR A 152 0.18 -7.84 -3.08
C THR A 152 0.87 -6.48 -3.21
N SER A 153 1.41 -6.18 -4.38
CA SER A 153 1.74 -4.81 -4.78
C SER A 153 0.79 -4.35 -5.86
N TYR A 154 0.62 -3.04 -6.01
CA TYR A 154 -0.30 -2.47 -7.00
C TYR A 154 0.01 -2.92 -8.44
N TYR A 155 1.30 -3.03 -8.76
CA TYR A 155 1.81 -3.58 -10.02
C TYR A 155 2.98 -4.53 -9.75
N ASP A 156 3.34 -5.33 -10.77
CA ASP A 156 4.49 -6.21 -10.73
C ASP A 156 5.79 -5.40 -10.85
N TYR A 157 6.60 -5.37 -9.79
CA TYR A 157 7.89 -4.67 -9.83
C TYR A 157 8.88 -5.28 -10.84
N LEU A 158 8.72 -6.56 -11.21
CA LEU A 158 9.57 -7.25 -12.18
C LEU A 158 9.13 -7.02 -13.63
N SER A 159 7.84 -6.76 -13.82
CA SER A 159 7.24 -6.48 -15.12
C SER A 159 6.19 -5.37 -15.02
N PRO A 160 6.61 -4.10 -14.77
CA PRO A 160 5.68 -2.99 -14.71
C PRO A 160 4.95 -2.82 -16.05
N PRO A 161 3.62 -2.61 -16.05
CA PRO A 161 2.83 -2.68 -17.27
C PRO A 161 3.00 -1.46 -18.20
N ASP A 162 3.55 -0.35 -17.71
CA ASP A 162 3.73 0.86 -18.50
C ASP A 162 4.97 1.70 -18.08
N ALA A 163 5.21 2.77 -18.83
CA ALA A 163 6.32 3.70 -18.55
C ALA A 163 6.11 4.51 -17.26
N PHE A 164 4.87 4.66 -16.78
CA PHE A 164 4.57 5.39 -15.56
C PHE A 164 4.97 4.58 -14.32
N THR A 165 4.49 3.35 -14.22
CA THR A 165 4.82 2.37 -13.18
C THR A 165 6.30 2.05 -13.14
N THR A 166 6.96 1.95 -14.30
CA THR A 166 8.44 1.83 -14.37
C THR A 166 9.15 2.99 -13.64
N ARG A 167 8.60 4.21 -13.67
CA ARG A 167 9.15 5.36 -12.93
C ARG A 167 8.84 5.31 -11.44
N GLU A 168 7.74 4.67 -11.05
CA GLU A 168 7.41 4.46 -9.65
C GLU A 168 8.25 3.34 -9.01
N GLY A 169 8.88 2.49 -9.81
CA GLY A 169 9.87 1.51 -9.38
C GLY A 169 9.93 0.27 -10.29
N HIS A 170 11.13 -0.23 -10.54
CA HIS A 170 11.34 -1.52 -11.21
C HIS A 170 12.48 -2.26 -10.54
N ALA A 171 12.32 -3.56 -10.32
CA ALA A 171 13.35 -4.42 -9.76
C ALA A 171 13.67 -5.56 -10.71
N LEU A 172 14.94 -5.98 -10.75
CA LEU A 172 15.36 -7.16 -11.50
C LEU A 172 14.94 -8.46 -10.82
N ASN A 173 14.82 -8.43 -9.50
CA ASN A 173 14.36 -9.53 -8.67
C ASN A 173 13.70 -8.98 -7.39
N ILE A 174 12.74 -9.74 -6.86
CA ILE A 174 12.29 -9.53 -5.48
C ILE A 174 13.37 -10.11 -4.56
N PRO A 175 13.80 -9.40 -3.51
CA PRO A 175 14.82 -9.94 -2.61
C PRO A 175 14.33 -11.20 -1.89
N ASP A 176 15.20 -12.21 -1.77
CA ASP A 176 14.86 -13.53 -1.19
C ASP A 176 14.37 -13.48 0.28
N TYR A 177 14.68 -12.39 0.99
CA TYR A 177 14.20 -12.19 2.36
C TYR A 177 12.70 -11.82 2.42
N ILE A 178 12.08 -11.45 1.29
CA ILE A 178 10.64 -11.19 1.20
C ILE A 178 9.91 -12.53 1.04
N ASP A 179 9.06 -12.87 2.01
CA ASP A 179 8.26 -14.09 1.92
C ASP A 179 7.05 -13.93 0.98
N MET A 180 7.13 -14.65 -0.14
CA MET A 180 6.09 -14.70 -1.17
C MET A 180 4.95 -15.70 -0.88
N SER A 181 5.02 -16.51 0.18
CA SER A 181 4.05 -17.59 0.47
C SER A 181 2.61 -17.11 0.69
N ARG A 182 2.43 -15.84 1.08
CA ARG A 182 1.12 -15.17 1.27
C ARG A 182 0.82 -14.11 0.22
N HIS A 183 1.65 -14.01 -0.81
CA HIS A 183 1.41 -13.11 -1.93
C HIS A 183 0.20 -13.59 -2.75
N LEU A 184 -0.63 -12.68 -3.26
CA LEU A 184 -1.77 -13.04 -4.12
C LEU A 184 -1.35 -13.66 -5.46
N GLY A 185 -0.06 -13.58 -5.83
CA GLY A 185 0.49 -14.13 -7.07
C GLY A 185 0.00 -13.44 -8.36
N LEU A 186 -0.79 -12.38 -8.22
CA LEU A 186 -1.26 -11.50 -9.28
C LEU A 186 -1.25 -10.06 -8.75
N TYR A 187 -1.19 -9.12 -9.67
CA TYR A 187 -1.08 -7.69 -9.39
C TYR A 187 -2.29 -6.96 -9.99
N PRO A 188 -3.00 -6.11 -9.22
CA PRO A 188 -4.22 -5.46 -9.68
C PRO A 188 -4.05 -4.71 -11.00
N LEU A 189 -3.00 -3.90 -11.14
CA LEU A 189 -2.80 -3.08 -12.32
C LEU A 189 -2.40 -3.91 -13.54
N ASN A 190 -1.51 -4.90 -13.38
CA ASN A 190 -1.14 -5.81 -14.46
C ASN A 190 -2.37 -6.55 -15.00
N TYR A 191 -3.24 -7.05 -14.12
CA TYR A 191 -4.50 -7.68 -14.53
C TYR A 191 -5.38 -6.73 -15.35
N ALA A 192 -5.50 -5.46 -14.93
CA ALA A 192 -6.31 -4.48 -15.64
C ALA A 192 -5.74 -4.17 -17.05
N TYR A 193 -4.42 -4.13 -17.19
CA TYR A 193 -3.73 -4.00 -18.48
C TYR A 193 -3.94 -5.22 -19.38
N GLU A 194 -3.69 -6.42 -18.86
CA GLU A 194 -3.76 -7.68 -19.61
C GLU A 194 -5.19 -7.99 -20.11
N THR A 195 -6.20 -7.54 -19.37
CA THR A 195 -7.61 -7.74 -19.72
C THR A 195 -8.23 -6.59 -20.51
N GLY A 196 -7.45 -5.54 -20.82
CA GLY A 196 -7.95 -4.36 -21.54
C GLY A 196 -9.02 -3.58 -20.78
N GLN A 197 -9.01 -3.64 -19.45
CA GLN A 197 -10.03 -3.04 -18.57
C GLN A 197 -9.62 -1.67 -18.01
N LEU A 198 -8.46 -1.14 -18.40
CA LEU A 198 -8.10 0.25 -18.12
C LEU A 198 -8.72 1.18 -19.15
N SER A 199 -9.32 2.27 -18.68
CA SER A 199 -9.65 3.38 -19.57
C SER A 199 -8.36 4.10 -19.98
N ALA A 200 -8.33 4.66 -21.19
CA ALA A 200 -7.14 5.32 -21.76
C ALA A 200 -6.60 6.51 -20.94
N GLU A 201 -7.35 6.98 -19.94
CA GLU A 201 -7.04 8.17 -19.13
C GLU A 201 -6.92 7.87 -17.63
N SER A 202 -7.09 6.62 -17.18
CA SER A 202 -7.07 6.29 -15.75
C SER A 202 -6.01 5.26 -15.40
N THR A 203 -5.17 5.60 -14.43
CA THR A 203 -4.32 4.66 -13.69
C THR A 203 -4.98 4.21 -12.39
N VAL A 204 -6.28 4.44 -12.19
CA VAL A 204 -7.04 3.99 -11.03
C VAL A 204 -7.89 2.79 -11.44
N LEU A 205 -7.78 1.69 -10.68
CA LEU A 205 -8.65 0.54 -10.87
C LEU A 205 -10.09 0.93 -10.56
N ASP A 206 -10.95 0.79 -11.57
CA ASP A 206 -12.39 0.86 -11.37
C ASP A 206 -12.85 -0.26 -10.42
N LYS A 207 -13.93 0.00 -9.66
CA LYS A 207 -14.46 -0.93 -8.66
C LYS A 207 -14.82 -2.29 -9.26
N GLU A 208 -15.37 -2.33 -10.48
CA GLU A 208 -15.72 -3.60 -11.14
C GLU A 208 -14.49 -4.40 -11.55
N VAL A 209 -13.42 -3.71 -11.95
CA VAL A 209 -12.13 -4.35 -12.27
C VAL A 209 -11.49 -4.91 -11.00
N ALA A 210 -11.50 -4.14 -9.92
CA ALA A 210 -11.05 -4.59 -8.61
C ALA A 210 -11.85 -5.82 -8.15
N LYS A 211 -13.19 -5.79 -8.26
CA LYS A 211 -14.05 -6.92 -7.89
C LYS A 211 -13.70 -8.18 -8.66
N LYS A 212 -13.51 -8.09 -9.98
CA LYS A 212 -13.08 -9.24 -10.80
C LYS A 212 -11.73 -9.78 -10.35
N PHE A 213 -10.74 -8.89 -10.16
CA PHE A 213 -9.40 -9.26 -9.70
C PHE A 213 -9.43 -9.99 -8.35
N TYR A 214 -10.07 -9.40 -7.34
CA TYR A 214 -10.12 -9.97 -6.00
C TYR A 214 -10.96 -11.25 -5.94
N ASN A 215 -11.99 -11.37 -6.79
CA ASN A 215 -12.76 -12.61 -6.91
C ASN A 215 -11.94 -13.77 -7.51
N ILE A 216 -11.02 -13.50 -8.46
CA ILE A 216 -10.07 -14.51 -8.97
C ILE A 216 -9.09 -14.94 -7.87
N CYS A 217 -8.67 -14.00 -7.02
CA CYS A 217 -7.72 -14.27 -5.95
C CYS A 217 -8.36 -14.87 -4.69
N LYS A 218 -9.69 -14.98 -4.62
CA LYS A 218 -10.44 -15.25 -3.38
C LYS A 218 -9.96 -16.50 -2.63
N ASP A 219 -9.59 -17.56 -3.34
CA ASP A 219 -9.19 -18.84 -2.74
C ASP A 219 -7.81 -18.77 -2.07
N LYS A 220 -7.06 -17.68 -2.30
CA LYS A 220 -5.78 -17.42 -1.62
C LYS A 220 -5.97 -16.70 -0.28
N PHE A 221 -7.13 -16.05 -0.07
CA PHE A 221 -7.39 -15.28 1.14
C PHE A 221 -7.52 -16.20 2.35
N GLN A 222 -6.76 -15.90 3.40
CA GLN A 222 -6.80 -16.65 4.66
C GLN A 222 -7.92 -16.18 5.59
N LEU A 223 -9.14 -16.08 5.07
CA LEU A 223 -10.32 -15.59 5.79
C LEU A 223 -11.17 -16.73 6.39
N GLU A 224 -10.62 -17.92 6.53
CA GLU A 224 -11.35 -19.06 7.10
C GLU A 224 -11.50 -18.92 8.61
N ASN A 225 -12.75 -19.06 9.07
CA ASN A 225 -13.11 -19.06 10.49
C ASN A 225 -12.43 -20.26 11.16
N LYS A 226 -11.70 -20.02 12.25
CA LYS A 226 -11.60 -21.03 13.30
C LYS A 226 -12.88 -21.02 14.11
#